data_AF-A0A6F8YCL1-F1
#
_entry.id   AF-A0A6F8YCL1-F1
#
_cell.length_a   1.000
_cell.length_b   1.000
_cell.length_c   1.000
_cell.angle_alpha   90.00
_cell.angle_beta   90.00
_cell.angle_gamma   90.00
#
_symmetry.space_group_name_H-M   'P 1'
#
loop_
_entity.id
_entity.type
_entity.pdbx_description
1 polymer ?
#
loop_
_entity_poly.entity_id
_entity_poly.type
_entity_poly.pdbx_seq_one_letter_code
_entity_poly.pdbx_strand_id
1 'polypeptide(L)' 'MATKTAGLLHASVRTVTYRLERIKTLTGYDPANPEHRFTLQAAVLGAQALNWPTNPLPATG' A
#
# COMPACT_ATOMS: atom_id res chain seq x y z
N MET A 1 -15.06 -0.92 -5.36
CA MET A 1 -14.08 -0.17 -4.52
C MET A 1 -13.06 0.62 -5.34
N ALA A 2 -12.40 0.04 -6.35
CA ALA A 2 -11.39 0.75 -7.17
C ALA A 2 -11.89 2.05 -7.84
N THR A 3 -13.15 2.09 -8.30
CA THR A 3 -13.75 3.27 -8.96
C THR A 3 -13.81 4.50 -8.06
N LYS A 4 -14.12 4.32 -6.76
CA LYS A 4 -14.18 5.43 -5.79
C LYS A 4 -12.78 6.03 -5.57
N THR A 5 -11.77 5.17 -5.42
CA THR A 5 -10.38 5.58 -5.25
C THR A 5 -9.82 6.25 -6.51
N ALA A 6 -10.17 5.77 -7.69
CA ALA A 6 -9.78 6.36 -8.97
C ALA A 6 -10.25 7.82 -9.10
N GLY A 7 -11.51 8.10 -8.74
CA GLY A 7 -12.04 9.47 -8.72
C GLY A 7 -11.31 10.39 -7.74
N LEU A 8 -11.00 9.91 -6.53
CA LEU A 8 -10.27 10.68 -5.51
C LEU A 8 -8.83 11.00 -5.92
N LEU A 9 -8.18 10.09 -6.65
CA LEU A 9 -6.78 10.21 -7.07
C LEU A 9 -6.63 10.85 -8.46
N HIS A 10 -7.72 11.24 -9.12
CA HIS A 10 -7.74 11.68 -10.52
C HIS A 10 -7.00 10.69 -11.46
N ALA A 11 -7.10 9.40 -11.16
CA ALA A 11 -6.42 8.34 -11.90
C ALA A 11 -7.44 7.45 -12.60
N SER A 12 -7.02 6.75 -13.67
CA SER A 12 -7.90 5.76 -14.30
C SER A 12 -8.13 4.56 -13.38
N VAL A 13 -9.29 3.91 -13.50
CA VAL A 13 -9.58 2.66 -12.76
C VAL A 13 -8.53 1.60 -13.06
N ARG A 14 -8.06 1.49 -14.32
CA ARG A 14 -7.00 0.57 -14.72
C ARG A 14 -5.68 0.85 -14.00
N THR A 15 -5.33 2.13 -13.81
CA THR A 15 -4.14 2.55 -13.06
C THR A 15 -4.24 2.13 -11.60
N VAL A 16 -5.42 2.31 -10.97
CA VAL A 16 -5.64 1.89 -9.57
C VAL A 16 -5.52 0.37 -9.44
N THR A 17 -6.20 -0.39 -10.31
CA THR A 17 -6.14 -1.86 -10.30
C THR A 17 -4.72 -2.37 -10.52
N TYR A 18 -3.98 -1.78 -11.46
CA TYR A 18 -2.57 -2.13 -11.68
C TYR A 18 -1.72 -1.89 -10.44
N ARG A 19 -1.88 -0.74 -9.77
CA ARG A 19 -1.09 -0.44 -8.57
C ARG A 19 -1.40 -1.40 -7.43
N LEU A 20 -2.66 -1.82 -7.27
CA LEU A 20 -3.04 -2.82 -6.25
C LEU A 20 -2.45 -4.20 -6.55
N GLU A 21 -2.50 -4.63 -7.82
CA GLU A 21 -1.86 -5.88 -8.25
C GLU A 21 -0.34 -5.82 -8.00
N ARG A 22 0.30 -4.69 -8.34
CA ARG A 22 1.74 -4.52 -8.12
C ARG A 22 2.11 -4.58 -6.63
N ILE A 23 1.30 -4.02 -5.73
CA ILE A 23 1.51 -4.13 -4.28
C ILE A 23 1.47 -5.60 -3.86
N LYS A 24 0.49 -6.36 -4.35
CA LYS A 24 0.40 -7.80 -4.08
C LYS A 24 1.63 -8.55 -4.58
N THR A 25 2.11 -8.26 -5.79
CA THR A 25 3.31 -8.91 -6.34
C THR A 25 4.59 -8.61 -5.54
N LEU A 26 4.70 -7.40 -4.97
CA LEU A 26 5.91 -6.97 -4.25
C LEU A 26 5.91 -7.36 -2.77
N THR A 27 4.73 -7.48 -2.16
CA THR A 27 4.60 -7.68 -0.71
C THR A 27 4.04 -9.04 -0.33
N GLY A 28 3.45 -9.78 -1.29
CA GLY A 28 2.70 -11.01 -1.03
C GLY A 28 1.30 -10.79 -0.43
N TYR A 29 0.97 -9.57 0.01
CA TYR A 29 -0.31 -9.25 0.63
C TYR A 29 -1.29 -8.65 -0.38
N ASP A 30 -2.50 -9.19 -0.41
CA ASP A 30 -3.56 -8.74 -1.30
C ASP A 30 -4.43 -7.65 -0.64
N PRO A 31 -4.36 -6.38 -1.09
CA PRO A 31 -5.16 -5.29 -0.51
C PRO A 31 -6.67 -5.45 -0.76
N ALA A 32 -7.09 -6.32 -1.67
CA ALA A 32 -8.50 -6.65 -1.88
C ALA A 32 -9.01 -7.72 -0.91
N ASN A 33 -8.13 -8.51 -0.27
CA ASN A 33 -8.50 -9.49 0.74
C ASN A 33 -8.63 -8.82 2.13
N PRO A 34 -9.81 -8.88 2.78
CA PRO A 34 -10.02 -8.36 4.13
C PRO A 34 -8.98 -8.74 5.17
N GLU A 35 -8.50 -9.99 5.14
CA GLU A 35 -7.55 -10.52 6.13
C GLU A 35 -6.15 -9.90 5.97
N HIS A 36 -5.72 -9.63 4.73
CA HIS A 36 -4.39 -9.09 4.43
C HIS A 36 -4.32 -7.57 4.60
N ARG A 37 -5.47 -6.86 4.57
CA ARG A 37 -5.53 -5.40 4.66
C ARG A 37 -4.91 -4.86 5.95
N PHE A 38 -5.15 -5.54 7.07
CA PHE A 38 -4.63 -5.08 8.36
C PHE A 38 -3.10 -5.03 8.38
N THR A 39 -2.43 -6.04 7.80
CA THR A 39 -0.97 -6.08 7.71
C THR A 39 -0.41 -4.92 6.90
N LEU A 40 -0.99 -4.64 5.73
CA LEU A 40 -0.57 -3.51 4.90
C LEU A 40 -0.81 -2.16 5.60
N GLN A 41 -1.92 -2.02 6.32
CA GLN A 41 -2.22 -0.82 7.10
C GLN A 41 -1.23 -0.63 8.25
N ALA A 42 -0.94 -1.68 9.02
CA ALA A 42 0.03 -1.64 10.12
C ALA A 42 1.43 -1.27 9.62
N ALA A 43 1.87 -1.83 8.49
CA ALA A 43 3.14 -1.48 7.87
C ALA A 43 3.22 0.00 7.47
N VAL A 44 2.16 0.56 6.88
CA VAL A 44 2.08 1.98 6.51
C VAL A 44 2.06 2.89 7.74
N LEU A 45 1.38 2.48 8.82
CA LEU A 45 1.38 3.24 10.08
C LEU A 45 2.75 3.22 10.76
N GLY A 46 3.43 2.07 10.79
CA GLY A 46 4.80 1.95 11.31
C GLY A 46 5.79 2.79 10.51
N ALA A 47 5.71 2.76 9.18
CA ALA A 47 6.51 3.61 8.31
C ALA A 47 6.34 5.11 8.62
N GLN A 48 5.08 5.57 8.77
CA GLN A 48 4.79 6.96 9.12
C GLN A 48 5.32 7.33 10.50
N ALA A 49 5.14 6.46 11.50
CA ALA A 49 5.64 6.69 12.86
C ALA A 49 7.17 6.80 12.92
N LEU A 50 7.86 6.06 12.04
CA LEU A 50 9.32 6.09 11.92
C LEU A 50 9.82 7.19 10.97
N ASN A 51 8.92 8.01 10.41
CA ASN A 51 9.20 8.99 9.36
C ASN A 51 9.92 8.39 8.13
N TRP A 52 9.72 7.10 7.88
CA TRP A 52 10.20 6.42 6.69
C TRP A 52 9.30 6.74 5.49
N PRO A 53 9.82 6.95 4.27
CA PRO A 53 11.20 6.72 3.82
C PRO A 53 12.13 7.93 3.97
N THR A 54 11.65 9.07 4.45
CA THR A 54 12.44 10.30 4.63
C THR A 54 13.59 10.10 5.60
N ASN A 55 13.35 9.35 6.67
CA ASN A 55 14.37 8.80 7.56
C ASN A 55 14.52 7.30 7.28
N PRO A 56 15.60 6.86 6.61
CA PRO A 56 15.80 5.44 6.31
C PRO A 56 15.90 4.64 7.61
N LEU A 57 15.30 3.44 7.61
CA LEU A 57 15.37 2.56 8.77
C LEU A 57 16.84 2.21 9.04
N PRO A 58 17.25 2.13 10.32
CA PRO A 58 18.59 1.65 10.64
C PRO A 58 18.75 0.26 10.03
N ALA A 59 19.84 0.03 9.30
CA ALA A 59 20.20 -1.30 8.84
C ALA A 59 20.30 -2.17 10.09
N THR A 60 19.36 -3.11 10.23
CA THR A 60 19.45 -4.10 11.29
C THR A 60 20.68 -4.94 10.94
N GLY A 61 21.76 -4.74 11.71
CA GLY A 61 23.01 -5.49 11.57
C GLY A 61 22.84 -6.96 11.86
#